data_AF-A0A2P5ELF3-F1
#
_entry.id   AF-A0A2P5ELF3-F1
#
_cell.length_a   1.000
_cell.length_b   1.000
_cell.length_c   1.000
_cell.angle_alpha   90.00
_cell.angle_beta   90.00
_cell.angle_gamma   90.00
#
_symmetry.space_group_name_H-M   'P 1'
#
loop_
_entity.id
_entity.type
_entity.pdbx_description
1 polymer ?
#
loop_
_entity_poly.entity_id
_entity_poly.type
_entity_poly.pdbx_seq_one_letter_code
_entity_poly.pdbx_strand_id
1 'polypeptide(L)' 'ALFRKGVSKHDTEKAIQLVFEGGESDGYQESSHGLSKLSMDRLFVQASKQWLRSRDVPKETRKTRIIR' A
#
# COMPACT_ATOMS: atom_id res chain seq x y z
N ALA A 1 12.87 1.27 5.51
CA ALA A 1 13.12 -0.11 6.00
C ALA A 1 14.24 -0.80 5.23
N LEU A 2 14.21 -0.84 3.90
CA LEU A 2 15.23 -1.47 3.04
C LEU A 2 16.62 -0.85 3.19
N PHE A 3 16.71 0.48 3.27
CA PHE A 3 17.97 1.19 3.52
C PHE A 3 18.66 0.75 4.84
N ARG A 4 17.87 0.54 5.91
CA ARG A 4 18.41 0.03 7.20
C ARG A 4 18.84 -1.44 7.14
N LYS A 5 18.54 -2.15 6.05
CA LYS A 5 18.96 -3.52 5.78
C LYS A 5 20.16 -3.58 4.83
N GLY A 6 20.75 -2.43 4.47
CA GLY A 6 21.92 -2.36 3.58
C GLY A 6 21.57 -2.54 2.09
N VAL A 7 20.29 -2.44 1.72
CA VAL A 7 19.87 -2.49 0.31
C VAL A 7 20.29 -1.20 -0.38
N SER A 8 20.80 -1.32 -1.61
CA SER A 8 21.24 -0.15 -2.39
C SER A 8 20.09 0.83 -2.61
N LYS A 9 20.43 2.12 -2.77
CA LYS A 9 19.44 3.17 -3.05
C LYS A 9 18.69 2.86 -4.36
N HIS A 10 19.42 2.48 -5.40
CA HIS A 10 18.87 2.08 -6.69
C HIS A 10 17.86 0.93 -6.56
N ASP A 11 18.21 -0.13 -5.81
CA ASP A 11 17.31 -1.29 -5.66
C ASP A 11 16.11 -0.97 -4.78
N THR A 12 16.29 -0.05 -3.83
CA THR A 12 15.17 0.47 -3.02
C THR A 12 14.21 1.25 -3.89
N GLU A 13 14.70 2.14 -4.74
CA GLU A 13 13.90 2.94 -5.67
C GLU A 13 13.20 2.05 -6.70
N LYS A 14 13.91 1.09 -7.29
CA LYS A 14 13.34 0.09 -8.21
C LYS A 14 12.25 -0.75 -7.53
N ALA A 15 12.48 -1.20 -6.31
CA ALA A 15 11.48 -1.96 -5.56
C ALA A 15 10.24 -1.11 -5.24
N ILE A 16 10.42 0.16 -4.86
CA ILE A 16 9.30 1.10 -4.66
C ILE A 16 8.52 1.25 -5.97
N GLN A 17 9.21 1.48 -7.08
CA GLN A 17 8.60 1.67 -8.38
C GLN A 17 7.77 0.45 -8.82
N LEU A 18 8.33 -0.75 -8.73
CA LEU A 18 7.61 -1.99 -9.06
C LEU A 18 6.38 -2.23 -8.17
N VAL A 19 6.45 -1.80 -6.91
CA VAL A 19 5.44 -2.08 -5.89
C VAL A 19 4.31 -1.03 -5.86
N PHE A 20 4.58 0.20 -6.30
CA PHE A 20 3.62 1.32 -6.27
C PHE A 20 3.21 1.81 -7.66
N GLU A 21 4.12 1.78 -8.63
CA GLU A 21 3.84 2.26 -9.99
C GLU A 21 3.46 1.14 -10.97
N GLY A 22 3.64 -0.13 -10.59
CA GLY A 22 3.27 -1.28 -11.41
C GLY A 22 4.27 -1.48 -12.56
N GLY A 23 5.13 -2.47 -12.43
CA GLY A 23 6.04 -2.85 -13.52
C GLY A 23 5.28 -3.24 -14.79
N GLU A 24 5.78 -2.77 -15.94
CA GLU A 24 5.37 -3.10 -17.31
C GLU A 24 3.87 -3.39 -17.45
N SER A 25 3.13 -2.31 -17.68
CA SER A 25 1.73 -2.25 -18.08
C SER A 25 1.27 -3.48 -18.89
N ASP A 26 0.59 -4.41 -18.21
CA ASP A 26 -0.40 -5.28 -18.84
C ASP A 26 -1.81 -4.81 -18.45
N GLY A 27 -2.41 -4.05 -19.37
CA GLY A 27 -3.84 -4.16 -19.64
C GLY A 27 -4.84 -3.30 -18.85
N TYR A 28 -4.45 -2.42 -17.92
CA TYR A 28 -5.43 -1.54 -17.24
C TYR A 28 -4.88 -0.13 -16.99
N GLN A 29 -4.74 0.62 -18.08
CA GLN A 29 -4.56 2.07 -18.03
C GLN A 29 -5.92 2.72 -17.71
N GLU A 30 -6.26 2.79 -16.44
CA GLU A 30 -7.27 3.71 -15.90
C GLU A 30 -6.82 4.04 -14.46
N SER A 31 -6.44 5.26 -14.12
CA SER A 31 -7.17 6.50 -14.34
C SER A 31 -6.25 7.71 -14.30
N SER A 32 -6.53 8.69 -15.16
CA SER A 32 -5.88 10.01 -15.20
C SER A 32 -6.09 10.87 -13.95
N HIS A 33 -6.98 10.49 -13.01
CA HIS A 33 -7.20 11.20 -11.74
C HIS A 33 -7.67 10.24 -10.61
N GLY A 34 -6.93 9.17 -10.32
CA GLY A 34 -7.31 8.20 -9.27
C GLY A 34 -6.26 7.13 -8.98
N LEU A 35 -6.49 6.34 -7.93
CA LEU A 35 -5.63 5.20 -7.58
C LEU A 35 -5.84 4.07 -8.60
N SER A 36 -4.75 3.45 -9.07
CA SER A 36 -4.84 2.25 -9.89
C SER A 36 -5.58 1.13 -9.15
N LYS A 37 -6.23 0.22 -9.88
CA LYS A 37 -6.94 -0.92 -9.30
C LYS A 37 -6.07 -1.72 -8.33
N LEU A 38 -4.82 -2.03 -8.72
CA LEU A 38 -3.87 -2.74 -7.86
C LEU A 38 -3.57 -1.97 -6.56
N SER A 39 -3.45 -0.64 -6.64
CA SER A 39 -3.26 0.21 -5.47
C SER A 39 -4.48 0.18 -4.55
N MET A 40 -5.69 0.21 -5.11
CA MET A 40 -6.93 0.10 -4.35
C MET A 40 -7.07 -1.27 -3.67
N ASP A 41 -6.83 -2.37 -4.39
CA ASP A 41 -6.90 -3.73 -3.84
C ASP A 41 -5.91 -3.90 -2.67
N ARG A 42 -4.72 -3.35 -2.82
CA ARG A 42 -3.72 -3.36 -1.76
C ARG A 42 -4.15 -2.54 -0.55
N LEU A 43 -4.69 -1.33 -0.75
CA LEU A 43 -5.22 -0.50 0.33
C LEU A 43 -6.31 -1.25 1.10
N PHE A 44 -7.22 -1.90 0.38
CA PHE A 44 -8.30 -2.71 0.96
C PHE A 44 -7.75 -3.85 1.83
N VAL A 45 -6.77 -4.61 1.34
CA VAL A 45 -6.13 -5.70 2.09
C VAL A 45 -5.44 -5.16 3.35
N GLN A 46 -4.74 -4.03 3.27
CA GLN A 46 -4.04 -3.43 4.40
C GLN A 46 -5.02 -2.90 5.46
N ALA A 47 -6.05 -2.16 5.03
CA ALA A 47 -7.10 -1.65 5.91
C ALA A 47 -7.84 -2.79 6.62
N SER A 48 -8.16 -3.87 5.90
CA SER A 48 -8.81 -5.06 6.47
C SER A 48 -7.95 -5.74 7.54
N LYS A 49 -6.64 -5.87 7.29
CA LYS A 49 -5.70 -6.40 8.29
C LYS A 49 -5.63 -5.51 9.52
N GLN A 50 -5.59 -4.19 9.33
CA GLN A 50 -5.52 -3.22 10.42
C GLN A 50 -6.80 -3.18 11.27
N TRP A 51 -7.95 -3.34 10.62
CA TRP A 51 -9.25 -3.49 11.29
C TRP A 51 -9.28 -4.71 12.20
N LEU A 52 -8.85 -5.87 11.69
CA LEU A 52 -8.77 -7.11 12.45
C LEU A 52 -7.80 -7.02 13.63
N ARG A 53 -6.65 -6.35 13.45
CA ARG A 53 -5.67 -6.11 14.52
C ARG A 53 -6.17 -5.20 15.62
N SER A 54 -7.14 -4.33 15.33
CA SER A 54 -7.66 -3.33 16.27
C SER A 54 -8.97 -3.77 16.95
N ARG A 55 -9.27 -5.07 16.97
CA ARG A 55 -10.54 -5.59 17.51
C ARG A 55 -10.72 -5.33 19.01
N ASP A 56 -9.60 -5.14 19.71
CA ASP A 56 -9.44 -4.87 21.13
C ASP A 56 -9.81 -3.44 21.55
N VAL A 57 -9.86 -2.49 20.61
CA VAL A 57 -10.15 -1.08 20.89
C VAL A 57 -11.57 -0.66 20.49
N PRO A 58 -12.10 0.46 20.99
CA PRO A 58 -13.40 1.00 20.59
C PRO A 58 -13.50 1.29 19.10
N LYS A 59 -14.71 1.22 18.54
CA LYS A 59 -14.99 1.39 17.09
C LYS A 59 -14.42 2.68 16.53
N GLU A 60 -14.53 3.79 17.25
CA GLU A 60 -14.00 5.08 16.81
C GLU A 60 -12.47 5.07 16.74
N THR A 61 -11.80 4.43 17.71
CA THR A 61 -10.35 4.22 17.67
C THR A 61 -9.95 3.33 16.50
N ARG A 62 -10.73 2.29 16.16
CA ARG A 62 -10.47 1.44 14.98
C ARG A 62 -10.51 2.23 13.68
N LYS A 63 -11.54 3.07 13.49
CA LYS A 63 -11.66 3.93 12.30
C LYS A 63 -10.45 4.86 12.17
N THR A 64 -10.04 5.51 13.26
CA THR A 64 -8.88 6.40 13.24
C THR A 64 -7.54 5.69 12.97
N ARG A 65 -7.45 4.37 13.19
CA ARG A 65 -6.25 3.56 12.87
C ARG A 65 -6.20 3.09 11.42
N ILE A 66 -7.31 3.13 10.69
CA ILE A 66 -7.34 2.82 9.24
C ILE A 66 -6.89 4.03 8.41
N ILE A 67 -7.19 5.25 8.90
CA ILE A 67 -6.92 6.51 8.20
C ILE A 67 -5.44 6.98 8.39
N ARG A 68 -4.77 6.48 9.43
CA ARG A 68 -3.35 6.78 9.72
C ARG A 68 -2.41 5.84 8.98
#